data_AF-A0A527YRZ3-F1
#
_entry.id   AF-A0A527YRZ3-F1
#
_cell.length_a   1.000
_cell.length_b   1.000
_cell.length_c   1.000
_cell.angle_alpha   90.00
_cell.angle_beta   90.00
_cell.angle_gamma   90.00
#
_symmetry.space_group_name_H-M   'P 1'
#
loop_
_entity.id
_entity.type
_entity.pdbx_description
1 polymer ?
#
loop_
_entity_poly.entity_id
_entity_poly.type
_entity_poly.pdbx_seq_one_letter_code
_entity_poly.pdbx_strand_id
1 'polypeptide(L)' 'MPARPIVPTAAAILLAATSMAYGRPDARTMTCEQTQQLIQSRRAIVLTTGRNTYDRYVRQYGNECDWPEVPVASYV' A
#
# COMPACT_ATOMS: atom_id res chain seq x y z
N MET A 1 26.27 9.41 39.16
CA MET A 1 25.84 8.28 38.31
C MET A 1 26.02 8.71 36.85
N PRO A 2 27.02 8.22 36.10
CA PRO A 2 27.22 8.67 34.73
C PRO A 2 26.14 8.06 33.84
N ALA A 3 25.32 8.91 33.25
CA ALA A 3 24.32 8.51 32.26
C ALA A 3 25.05 7.88 31.06
N ARG A 4 24.95 6.56 30.94
CA ARG A 4 25.50 5.78 29.83
C ARG A 4 24.91 6.30 28.50
N PRO A 5 25.70 6.34 27.40
CA PRO A 5 25.30 6.85 26.08
C PRO A 5 24.28 5.97 25.35
N ILE A 6 23.61 5.07 26.07
CA ILE A 6 22.58 4.16 25.58
C ILE A 6 21.23 4.89 25.41
N VAL A 7 21.02 5.95 26.20
CA VAL A 7 19.78 6.74 26.17
C VAL A 7 19.54 7.46 24.83
N PRO A 8 20.52 8.17 24.22
CA PRO A 8 20.27 8.87 22.95
C PRO A 8 20.07 7.92 21.76
N THR A 9 20.72 6.76 21.74
CA THR A 9 20.59 5.78 20.66
C THR A 9 19.24 5.09 20.65
N ALA A 10 18.68 4.77 21.82
CA ALA A 10 17.35 4.17 21.92
C ALA A 10 16.24 5.12 21.44
N ALA A 11 16.36 6.42 21.71
CA ALA A 11 15.38 7.42 21.27
C ALA A 11 15.34 7.56 19.74
N ALA A 12 16.49 7.53 19.07
CA ALA A 12 16.56 7.64 17.61
C ALA A 12 15.87 6.48 16.88
N ILE A 13 15.90 5.27 17.45
CA ILE A 13 15.25 4.08 16.88
C ILE A 13 13.72 4.19 16.97
N LEU A 14 13.20 4.79 18.04
CA LEU A 14 11.75 4.98 18.22
C LEU A 14 11.16 6.02 17.26
N LEU A 15 11.91 7.07 16.91
CA LEU A 15 11.44 8.07 15.93
C LEU A 15 11.42 7.53 14.50
N ALA A 16 12.29 6.57 14.15
CA ALA A 16 12.34 5.98 12.82
C ALA A 16 11.18 4.99 12.55
N ALA A 17 10.46 4.56 13.59
CA ALA A 17 9.41 3.54 13.49
C ALA A 17 8.01 4.11 13.15
N THR A 18 7.89 5.36 12.72
CA THR A 18 6.60 5.88 12.23
C THR A 18 6.31 5.29 10.86
N SER A 19 5.69 4.11 10.83
CA SER A 19 5.09 3.57 9.62
C SER A 19 4.00 4.53 9.18
N MET A 20 4.28 5.28 8.10
CA MET A 20 3.24 6.04 7.42
C MET A 20 2.31 5.00 6.78
N ALA A 21 1.30 4.56 7.52
CA ALA A 21 0.19 3.83 6.96
C ALA A 21 -0.49 4.79 5.97
N TYR A 22 -0.08 4.74 4.71
CA TYR A 22 -0.63 5.60 3.68
C TYR A 22 -2.12 5.28 3.57
N GLY A 23 -2.96 6.22 4.05
CA GLY A 23 -4.40 6.06 4.04
C GLY A 23 -4.90 5.77 2.64
N ARG A 24 -5.89 4.87 2.52
CA ARG A 24 -6.56 4.57 1.25
C ARG A 24 -7.12 5.87 0.65
N PRO A 25 -6.66 6.32 -0.53
CA PRO A 25 -7.22 7.49 -1.17
C PRO A 25 -8.72 7.32 -1.39
N ASP A 26 -9.50 8.35 -1.10
CA ASP A 26 -10.96 8.32 -1.26
C ASP A 26 -11.35 8.75 -2.66
N ALA A 27 -11.84 7.81 -3.48
CA ALA A 27 -12.27 8.11 -4.84
C ALA A 27 -13.49 9.03 -4.88
N ARG A 28 -14.24 9.16 -3.77
CA ARG A 28 -15.41 10.04 -3.67
C ARG A 28 -15.05 11.52 -3.61
N THR A 29 -13.77 11.84 -3.37
CA THR A 29 -13.27 13.23 -3.36
C THR A 29 -12.45 13.58 -4.60
N MET A 30 -12.37 12.67 -5.59
CA MET A 30 -11.62 12.83 -6.83
C MET A 30 -12.55 12.82 -8.04
N THR A 31 -12.12 13.44 -9.14
CA THR A 31 -12.79 13.26 -10.44
C THR A 31 -12.49 11.89 -11.04
N CYS A 32 -13.26 11.46 -12.03
CA CYS A 32 -12.99 10.23 -12.78
C CYS A 32 -11.58 10.25 -13.39
N GLU A 33 -11.19 11.37 -13.99
CA GLU A 33 -9.88 11.53 -14.63
C GLU A 33 -8.73 11.45 -13.61
N GLN A 34 -8.87 12.13 -12.46
CA GLN A 34 -7.89 12.05 -11.37
C GLN A 34 -7.75 10.61 -10.84
N THR A 35 -8.87 9.90 -10.70
CA THR A 35 -8.89 8.51 -10.24
C THR A 35 -8.20 7.60 -11.26
N GLN A 36 -8.48 7.78 -12.55
CA GLN A 36 -7.85 7.01 -13.63
C GLN A 36 -6.34 7.25 -13.69
N GLN A 37 -5.90 8.51 -13.65
CA GLN A 37 -4.48 8.85 -13.62
C GLN A 37 -3.79 8.24 -12.39
N LEU A 38 -4.45 8.26 -11.24
CA LEU A 38 -3.92 7.66 -10.02
C LEU A 38 -3.77 6.14 -10.16
N ILE A 39 -4.78 5.43 -10.68
CA ILE A 39 -4.71 3.99 -10.96
C ILE A 39 -3.57 3.68 -11.94
N GLN A 40 -3.46 4.43 -13.04
CA GLN A 40 -2.42 4.19 -14.04
C GLN A 40 -1.00 4.47 -13.50
N SER A 41 -0.86 5.46 -12.61
CA SER A 41 0.42 5.78 -11.97
C SER A 41 0.88 4.71 -10.97
N ARG A 42 -0.05 3.93 -10.42
CA ARG A 42 0.19 2.99 -9.31
C ARG A 42 0.01 1.55 -9.81
N ARG A 43 1.07 0.75 -9.75
CA ARG A 43 0.99 -0.68 -10.14
C ARG A 43 0.05 -1.50 -9.26
N ALA A 44 -0.20 -1.09 -8.03
CA ALA A 44 -1.20 -1.65 -7.14
C ALA A 44 -1.73 -0.55 -6.21
N ILE A 45 -3.05 -0.44 -6.07
CA ILE A 45 -3.70 0.55 -5.21
C ILE A 45 -5.04 0.04 -4.67
N VAL A 46 -5.35 0.44 -3.43
CA VAL A 46 -6.67 0.25 -2.83
C VAL A 46 -7.31 1.62 -2.64
N LEU A 47 -8.50 1.81 -3.22
CA LEU A 47 -9.26 3.06 -3.18
C LEU A 47 -10.51 2.88 -2.33
N THR A 48 -10.86 3.87 -1.53
CA THR A 48 -12.16 3.91 -0.84
C THR A 48 -13.23 4.35 -1.84
N THR A 49 -14.29 3.55 -1.99
CA THR A 49 -15.42 3.83 -2.90
C THR A 49 -16.73 4.13 -2.15
N GLY A 50 -16.75 3.93 -0.84
CA GLY A 50 -17.91 4.16 0.01
C GLY A 50 -17.52 4.21 1.49
N ARG A 51 -18.51 4.36 2.37
CA ARG A 51 -18.26 4.47 3.83
C ARG A 51 -17.47 3.28 4.38
N ASN A 52 -17.74 2.09 3.85
CA ASN A 52 -17.10 0.84 4.26
C ASN A 52 -16.66 -0.03 3.07
N THR A 53 -16.72 0.50 1.84
CA THR A 53 -16.39 -0.25 0.61
C THR A 53 -15.10 0.28 0.01
N TYR A 54 -14.36 -0.62 -0.63
CA TYR A 54 -13.11 -0.32 -1.27
C TYR A 54 -12.95 -1.16 -2.53
N ASP A 55 -12.26 -0.61 -3.51
CA ASP A 55 -11.87 -1.32 -4.72
C ASP A 55 -10.35 -1.46 -4.75
N ARG A 56 -9.87 -2.61 -5.22
CA ARG A 56 -8.45 -2.92 -5.37
C ARG A 56 -8.12 -3.03 -6.85
N TYR A 57 -7.18 -2.20 -7.30
CA TYR A 57 -6.64 -2.25 -8.65
C TYR A 57 -5.21 -2.76 -8.56
N VAL A 58 -4.96 -3.94 -9.14
CA VAL A 58 -3.62 -4.51 -9.28
C VAL A 58 -3.35 -4.60 -10.77
N ARG A 59 -2.23 -4.02 -11.22
CA ARG A 59 -1.79 -4.19 -12.60
C ARG A 59 -1.55 -5.68 -12.81
N GLN A 60 -2.29 -6.19 -13.75
CA GLN A 60 -2.43 -7.60 -13.96
C GLN A 60 -1.02 -8.06 -14.59
N TYR A 61 -0.30 -7.30 -15.44
CA TYR A 61 0.85 -7.83 -16.23
C TYR A 61 2.16 -7.72 -15.45
N GLY A 62 2.37 -8.79 -14.68
CA GLY A 62 3.59 -9.29 -14.02
C GLY A 62 3.34 -10.71 -13.47
N ASN A 63 2.39 -11.42 -14.10
CA ASN A 63 1.50 -12.52 -13.66
C ASN A 63 0.07 -12.00 -13.45
N GLU A 64 -0.68 -12.13 -14.53
CA GLU A 64 -1.83 -11.33 -14.89
C GLU A 64 -3.18 -11.97 -14.57
N CYS A 65 -3.33 -12.53 -13.38
CA CYS A 65 -4.66 -12.91 -12.89
C CYS A 65 -4.80 -12.68 -11.39
N ASP A 66 -6.02 -12.43 -10.92
CA ASP A 66 -6.30 -12.56 -9.48
C ASP A 66 -6.26 -14.06 -9.14
N TRP A 67 -5.92 -14.39 -7.91
CA TRP A 67 -5.85 -15.79 -7.50
C TRP A 67 -7.29 -16.34 -7.40
N PRO A 68 -7.62 -17.53 -7.95
CA PRO A 68 -6.73 -18.61 -8.42
C PRO A 68 -6.56 -18.70 -9.95
N GLU A 69 -6.92 -17.68 -10.74
CA GLU A 69 -6.92 -17.78 -12.20
C GLU A 69 -5.51 -17.76 -12.84
N VAL A 70 -4.44 -17.57 -12.04
CA VAL A 70 -3.05 -17.65 -12.52
C VAL A 70 -2.63 -19.11 -12.76
N PRO A 71 -2.10 -19.46 -13.95
CA PRO A 71 -1.50 -20.78 -14.18
C PRO A 71 -0.28 -20.96 -13.27
N VAL A 72 -0.34 -21.92 -12.35
CA VAL A 72 0.81 -22.37 -11.57
C VAL A 72 1.50 -23.52 -12.30
N ALA A 73 2.84 -23.53 -12.35
CA ALA A 73 3.57 -24.67 -12.88
C ALA A 73 3.29 -25.89 -11.98
N SER A 74 2.60 -26.91 -12.51
CA SER A 74 2.53 -28.22 -11.87
C SER A 74 3.75 -29.03 -12.26
N TYR A 75 4.63 -29.31 -11.30
CA TYR A 75 5.68 -30.30 -11.49
C TYR A 75 5.05 -31.69 -11.43
N VAL A 76 5.18 -32.46 -12.51
CA VAL A 76 4.83 -33.89 -12.60
C VAL A 76 6.10 -34.71 -12.50
#